data_AF-A0A5S9MCI9-F1
#
_entry.id   AF-A0A5S9MCI9-F1
#
_cell.length_a   1.000
_cell.length_b   1.000
_cell.length_c   1.000
_cell.angle_alpha   90.00
_cell.angle_beta   90.00
_cell.angle_gamma   90.00
#
_symmetry.space_group_name_H-M   'P 1'
#
loop_
_entity.id
_entity.type
_entity.pdbx_description
1 polymer ?
#
loop_
_entity_poly.entity_id
_entity_poly.type
_entity_poly.pdbx_seq_one_letter_code
_entity_poly.pdbx_strand_id
1 'polypeptide(L)' 'MEKKVVGILTELKAEADQVHAVIIGPGINVNQTVDDFPDELKDVATSLRMELNEKKVDRAALIQQMMSTF' A
#
# COMPACT_ATOMS: atom_id res chain seq x y z
N MET A 1 -19.01 0.97 3.87
CA MET A 1 -18.10 1.70 2.97
C MET A 1 -16.77 1.00 3.00
N GLU A 2 -16.16 0.76 1.84
CA GLU A 2 -14.82 0.17 1.73
C GLU A 2 -13.77 1.28 1.91
N LYS A 3 -12.90 1.17 2.91
CA LYS A 3 -11.80 2.10 3.14
C LYS A 3 -10.54 1.62 2.45
N LYS A 4 -9.74 2.54 1.92
CA LYS A 4 -8.54 2.26 1.15
C LYS A 4 -7.35 1.89 2.05
N VAL A 5 -6.75 0.73 1.80
CA VAL A 5 -5.51 0.26 2.45
C VAL A 5 -4.29 0.44 1.55
N VAL A 6 -4.45 0.24 0.24
CA VAL A 6 -3.36 0.23 -0.74
C VAL A 6 -3.65 1.19 -1.88
N GLY A 7 -2.62 1.89 -2.36
CA GLY A 7 -2.59 2.52 -3.67
C GLY A 7 -1.43 1.95 -4.49
N ILE A 8 -1.63 1.71 -5.78
CA ILE A 8 -0.57 1.24 -6.69
C ILE A 8 -0.35 2.32 -7.74
N LEU A 9 0.90 2.76 -7.89
CA LEU A 9 1.34 3.60 -8.99
C LEU A 9 2.13 2.74 -9.98
N THR A 10 1.83 2.87 -11.27
CA THR A 10 2.58 2.19 -12.33
C THR A 10 3.14 3.24 -13.27
N GLU A 11 4.46 3.22 -13.45
CA GLU A 11 5.18 4.09 -14.37
C GLU A 11 5.83 3.26 -15.48
N LEU A 12 5.76 3.75 -16.71
CA LEU A 12 6.34 3.11 -17.88
C LEU A 12 7.54 3.94 -18.35
N LYS A 13 8.70 3.30 -18.49
CA LYS A 13 9.83 3.87 -19.20
C LYS A 13 9.91 3.19 -20.57
N ALA A 14 9.50 3.91 -21.61
CA ALA A 14 9.48 3.40 -22.98
C ALA A 14 9.87 4.48 -23.99
N GLU A 15 10.48 4.06 -25.09
CA GLU A 15 10.55 4.79 -26.35
C GLU A 15 9.42 4.32 -27.27
N ALA A 16 9.23 4.97 -28.42
CA ALA A 16 8.09 4.72 -29.32
C ALA A 16 7.87 3.23 -29.66
N ASP A 17 8.96 2.47 -29.79
CA ASP A 17 8.93 1.06 -30.21
C ASP A 17 9.47 0.08 -29.15
N GLN A 18 9.91 0.56 -27.97
CA GLN A 18 10.50 -0.31 -26.95
C GLN A 18 10.15 0.10 -25.52
N VAL A 19 9.64 -0.86 -24.74
CA VAL A 19 9.52 -0.74 -23.29
C VAL A 19 10.84 -1.13 -22.64
N HIS A 20 11.44 -0.22 -21.87
CA HIS A 20 12.65 -0.48 -21.11
C HIS A 20 12.37 -0.99 -19.70
N ALA A 21 11.35 -0.44 -19.04
CA ALA A 21 10.97 -0.84 -17.69
C ALA A 21 9.51 -0.51 -17.39
N VAL A 22 8.90 -1.33 -16.54
CA VAL A 22 7.67 -1.02 -15.83
C VAL A 22 8.03 -0.93 -14.36
N ILE A 23 7.76 0.22 -13.74
CA ILE A 23 7.99 0.44 -12.31
C ILE A 23 6.62 0.39 -11.62
N ILE A 24 6.47 -0.55 -10.68
CA ILE A 24 5.24 -0.70 -9.88
C ILE A 24 5.58 -0.28 -8.44
N GLY A 25 4.94 0.79 -7.97
CA GLY A 25 5.08 1.34 -6.63
C GLY A 25 3.81 1.11 -5.79
N PRO A 26 3.72 0.01 -5.01
CA PRO A 26 2.64 -0.17 -4.05
C PRO A 26 2.90 0.65 -2.77
N GLY A 27 1.98 1.56 -2.44
CA GLY A 27 1.91 2.22 -1.14
C GLY A 27 0.88 1.52 -0.26
N ILE A 28 1.30 1.04 0.91
CA ILE A 28 0.46 0.25 1.82
C ILE A 28 0.39 0.93 3.18
N ASN A 29 -0.83 1.20 3.65
CA ASN A 29 -1.08 1.62 5.01
C ASN A 29 -1.01 0.40 5.94
N VAL A 30 0.09 0.27 6.70
CA VAL A 30 0.32 -0.91 7.54
C VAL A 30 -0.05 -0.66 9.00
N ASN A 31 0.54 0.35 9.63
CA ASN A 31 0.49 0.53 11.09
C ASN A 31 -0.13 1.86 11.56
N GLN A 32 -0.58 2.70 10.61
CA GLN A 32 -1.24 3.97 10.88
C GLN A 32 -2.48 3.76 11.74
N THR A 33 -2.69 4.62 12.73
CA THR A 33 -3.96 4.77 13.45
C THR A 33 -4.83 5.84 12.79
N VAL A 34 -6.08 5.98 13.24
CA VAL A 34 -6.99 7.02 12.73
C VAL A 34 -6.38 8.42 12.85
N ASP A 35 -5.60 8.68 13.91
CA ASP A 35 -4.98 9.98 14.17
C ASP A 35 -3.79 10.30 13.26
N ASP A 36 -3.22 9.29 12.60
CA ASP A 36 -2.13 9.47 11.63
C ASP A 36 -2.66 9.95 10.27
N PHE A 37 -3.97 9.90 10.03
CA PHE A 37 -4.60 10.38 8.81
C PHE A 37 -5.10 11.83 8.97
N PRO A 38 -4.89 12.70 7.97
CA PRO A 38 -5.60 13.97 7.87
C PRO A 38 -7.12 13.78 7.97
N ASP A 39 -7.84 14.75 8.53
CA ASP A 39 -9.29 14.64 8.80
C ASP A 39 -10.10 14.26 7.55
N GLU A 40 -9.76 14.84 6.40
CA GLU A 40 -10.39 14.57 5.10
C GLU A 40 -10.22 13.12 4.62
N LEU A 41 -9.24 12.38 5.15
CA LEU A 41 -8.94 10.99 4.76
C LEU A 41 -9.47 9.95 5.75
N LYS A 42 -9.88 10.34 6.96
CA LYS A 42 -10.29 9.38 8.03
C LYS A 42 -11.47 8.49 7.64
N ASP A 43 -12.36 8.98 6.77
CA ASP A 43 -13.53 8.23 6.31
C ASP A 43 -13.27 7.34 5.10
N VAL A 44 -12.16 7.58 4.37
CA VAL A 44 -11.85 6.89 3.11
C VAL A 44 -10.57 6.05 3.18
N ALA A 45 -9.74 6.21 4.20
CA ALA A 45 -8.48 5.48 4.38
C ALA A 45 -8.51 4.63 5.66
N THR A 46 -7.85 3.47 5.59
CA THR A 46 -7.61 2.59 6.74
C THR A 46 -6.22 1.95 6.63
N SER A 47 -5.83 1.11 7.60
CA SER A 47 -4.55 0.40 7.63
C SER A 47 -4.75 -1.06 8.01
N LEU A 48 -3.79 -1.93 7.66
CA LEU A 48 -3.82 -3.35 8.03
C LEU A 48 -3.97 -3.54 9.54
N ARG A 49 -3.26 -2.73 10.34
CA ARG A 49 -3.38 -2.76 11.80
C ARG A 49 -4.82 -2.54 12.28
N MET A 50 -5.51 -1.54 11.72
CA MET A 50 -6.89 -1.21 12.12
C MET A 50 -7.88 -2.28 11.68
N GLU A 51 -7.78 -2.77 10.43
CA GLU A 51 -8.69 -3.80 9.91
C GLU A 51 -8.48 -5.17 10.55
N LEU A 52 -7.24 -5.51 10.94
CA LEU A 52 -6.91 -6.76 11.64
C LEU A 52 -7.15 -6.67 13.16
N ASN A 53 -7.48 -5.50 13.70
CA ASN A 53 -7.56 -5.24 15.15
C ASN A 53 -6.27 -5.61 15.91
N GLU A 54 -5.12 -5.40 15.28
CA GLU A 54 -3.81 -5.76 15.82
C GLU A 54 -3.12 -4.59 16.55
N LYS A 55 -2.23 -4.90 17.48
CA LYS A 55 -1.40 -3.84 18.11
C LYS A 55 -0.37 -3.29 17.13
N LYS A 56 0.23 -4.15 16.32
CA LYS A 56 1.24 -3.81 15.31
C LYS A 56 1.41 -4.98 14.34
N VAL A 57 1.49 -4.65 13.06
CA VAL A 57 1.82 -5.60 11.98
C VAL A 57 3.32 -5.55 11.73
N ASP A 58 3.96 -6.72 11.64
CA ASP A 58 5.36 -6.84 11.25
C ASP A 58 5.52 -6.55 9.75
N ARG A 59 6.13 -5.40 9.45
CA ARG A 59 6.37 -4.96 8.07
C ARG A 59 7.38 -5.84 7.34
N ALA A 60 8.36 -6.40 8.05
CA ALA A 60 9.37 -7.25 7.44
C ALA A 60 8.76 -8.59 7.02
N ALA A 61 7.94 -9.19 7.88
CA ALA A 61 7.19 -10.41 7.53
C ALA A 61 6.19 -10.14 6.39
N LEU A 62 5.48 -9.01 6.42
CA LEU A 62 4.55 -8.62 5.36
C LEU A 62 5.24 -8.53 3.99
N ILE A 63 6.35 -7.80 3.89
CA ILE A 63 7.04 -7.64 2.60
C ILE A 63 7.65 -8.96 2.12
N GLN A 64 8.13 -9.81 3.03
CA GLN A 64 8.60 -11.15 2.68
C GLN A 64 7.50 -12.00 2.04
N GLN A 65 6.30 -12.02 2.64
CA GLN A 65 5.15 -12.77 2.11
C GLN A 65 4.67 -12.22 0.76
N MET A 66 4.65 -10.90 0.61
CA MET A 66 4.32 -10.27 -0.67
C MET A 66 5.30 -10.69 -1.76
N MET A 67 6.61 -10.60 -1.48
CA MET A 67 7.65 -10.94 -2.44
C MET A 67 7.72 -12.43 -2.76
N SER A 68 7.29 -13.32 -1.86
CA SER A 68 7.19 -14.76 -2.15
C SER A 68 6.01 -15.15 -3.04
N THR A 69 5.08 -14.23 -3.31
CA THR A 69 3.89 -14.48 -4.14
C THR A 69 4.12 -14.09 -5.61
N PHE A 70 5.25 -13.41 -5.89
CA PHE A 70 5.71 -13.07 -7.24
C PHE A 70 6.80 -14.06 -7.70
#